data_AF-A0A534DM60-F1
#
_entry.id   AF-A0A534DM60-F1
#
_cell.length_a   1.000
_cell.length_b   1.000
_cell.length_c   1.000
_cell.angle_alpha   90.00
_cell.angle_beta   90.00
_cell.angle_gamma   90.00
#
_symmetry.space_group_name_H-M   'P 1'
#
loop_
_entity.id
_entity.type
_entity.pdbx_description
1 polymer ?
#
loop_
_entity_poly.entity_id
_entity_poly.type
_entity_poly.pdbx_seq_one_letter_code
_entity_poly.pdbx_strand_id
1 'polypeptide(L)'
;MRAHLLRSRPALTAALLLAGAIAAGALLSLGHRALGERPRERVAGGNEPPAPRVAPELESLDVRALEEAAHYASLHDSQALIVSRHDHIVFERYWHGSGFDTLCDAQSFTPLLAALATGVAISHRRIG
;
A
#
# COMPACT_ATOMS: atom_id res chain seq x y z
N MET A 1 -23.32 39.42 -48.58
CA MET A 1 -24.33 38.48 -48.01
C MET A 1 -23.68 37.10 -47.97
N ARG A 2 -23.25 36.61 -46.78
CA ARG A 2 -23.96 35.62 -45.94
C ARG A 2 -24.18 34.30 -46.71
N ALA A 3 -23.74 33.11 -46.30
CA ALA A 3 -23.31 32.62 -45.00
C ALA A 3 -22.57 31.29 -45.19
N HIS A 4 -21.36 31.15 -44.62
CA HIS A 4 -20.65 29.84 -44.51
C HIS A 4 -20.44 29.41 -43.05
N LEU A 5 -21.12 30.09 -42.11
CA LEU A 5 -20.98 29.94 -40.67
C LEU A 5 -22.08 29.01 -40.09
N LEU A 6 -22.13 27.73 -40.43
CA LEU A 6 -23.09 26.83 -39.77
C LEU A 6 -22.71 25.33 -39.76
N ARG A 7 -21.42 24.99 -39.63
CA ARG A 7 -20.98 23.59 -39.48
C ARG A 7 -20.21 23.26 -38.21
N SER A 8 -20.13 24.18 -37.25
CA SER A 8 -19.27 24.04 -36.05
C SER A 8 -20.01 23.69 -34.75
N ARG A 9 -21.33 23.63 -34.74
CA ARG A 9 -22.11 23.42 -33.50
C ARG A 9 -22.01 22.00 -32.89
N PRO A 10 -22.08 20.89 -33.66
CA PRO A 10 -22.06 19.56 -33.05
C PRO A 10 -20.66 19.08 -32.64
N ALA A 11 -19.61 19.58 -33.30
CA ALA A 11 -18.22 19.25 -32.96
C ALA A 11 -17.80 19.90 -31.64
N LEU A 12 -18.25 21.13 -31.38
CA LEU A 12 -17.92 21.88 -30.18
C LEU A 12 -18.66 21.31 -28.94
N THR A 13 -19.90 20.86 -29.10
CA THR A 13 -20.65 20.17 -28.03
C THR A 13 -20.06 18.80 -27.71
N ALA A 14 -19.64 18.03 -28.72
CA ALA A 14 -18.97 16.74 -28.50
C ALA A 14 -17.62 16.90 -27.76
N ALA A 15 -16.82 17.91 -28.12
CA ALA A 15 -15.55 18.19 -27.46
C ALA A 15 -15.73 18.62 -25.99
N LEU A 16 -16.75 19.42 -25.68
CA LEU A 16 -17.08 19.82 -24.31
C LEU A 16 -17.55 18.65 -23.44
N LEU A 17 -18.32 17.72 -24.00
CA LEU A 17 -18.74 16.50 -23.29
C LEU A 17 -17.57 15.57 -23.01
N LEU A 18 -16.66 15.39 -23.97
CA LEU A 18 -15.44 14.61 -23.78
C LEU A 18 -14.51 15.25 -22.73
N ALA A 19 -14.30 16.56 -22.79
CA ALA A 19 -13.50 17.27 -21.79
C ALA A 19 -14.12 17.17 -20.39
N GLY A 20 -15.44 17.27 -20.28
CA GLY A 20 -16.17 17.09 -19.02
C GLY A 20 -16.03 15.67 -18.45
N ALA A 21 -16.12 14.65 -19.30
CA ALA A 21 -15.95 13.25 -18.89
C ALA A 21 -14.51 12.95 -18.43
N ILE A 22 -13.50 13.49 -19.14
CA ILE A 22 -12.09 13.35 -18.77
C ILE A 22 -11.81 14.07 -17.45
N ALA A 23 -12.32 15.29 -17.27
CA ALA A 23 -12.16 16.06 -16.03
C ALA A 23 -12.84 15.38 -14.84
N ALA A 24 -14.04 14.81 -15.03
CA ALA A 24 -14.75 14.06 -13.99
C ALA A 24 -14.01 12.75 -13.63
N GLY A 25 -13.48 12.02 -14.62
CA GLY A 25 -12.66 10.84 -14.38
C GLY A 25 -11.34 11.16 -13.65
N ALA A 26 -10.70 12.27 -14.00
CA ALA A 26 -9.51 12.77 -13.30
C ALA A 26 -9.83 13.19 -11.85
N LEU A 27 -10.97 13.86 -11.61
CA LEU A 27 -11.40 14.25 -10.26
C LEU A 27 -11.74 13.03 -9.38
N LEU A 28 -12.42 12.03 -9.95
CA LEU A 28 -12.79 10.80 -9.24
C LEU A 28 -11.55 9.95 -8.91
N SER A 29 -10.60 9.85 -9.84
CA SER A 29 -9.34 9.15 -9.60
C SER A 29 -8.45 9.88 -8.58
N LEU A 30 -8.35 11.21 -8.63
CA LEU A 30 -7.65 11.98 -7.59
C LEU A 30 -8.33 11.87 -6.22
N GLY A 31 -9.66 11.92 -6.17
CA GLY A 31 -10.43 11.79 -4.93
C GLY A 31 -10.21 10.45 -4.23
N HIS A 32 -10.12 9.36 -5.00
CA HIS A 32 -9.84 8.04 -4.43
C HIS A 32 -8.43 7.90 -3.87
N ARG A 33 -7.46 8.68 -4.39
CA ARG A 33 -6.09 8.74 -3.86
C ARG A 33 -5.95 9.69 -2.67
N ALA A 34 -6.79 10.72 -2.58
CA ALA A 34 -6.71 11.74 -1.53
C ALA A 34 -7.43 11.33 -0.23
N LEU A 35 -8.45 10.48 -0.33
CA LEU A 35 -9.12 9.88 0.82
C LEU A 35 -8.43 8.55 1.12
N GLY A 36 -7.25 8.60 1.75
CA GLY A 36 -6.57 7.40 2.25
C GLY A 36 -7.57 6.50 2.95
N GLU A 37 -7.57 5.21 2.60
CA GLU A 37 -8.53 4.25 3.12
C GLU A 37 -8.45 4.26 4.64
N ARG A 38 -9.48 4.81 5.30
CA ARG A 38 -9.53 4.76 6.76
C ARG A 38 -9.68 3.30 7.17
N PRO A 39 -8.86 2.78 8.11
CA PRO A 39 -9.00 1.42 8.59
C PRO A 39 -10.44 1.19 9.05
N ARG A 40 -11.18 0.34 8.32
CA ARG A 40 -12.63 0.18 8.52
C ARG A 40 -12.94 -0.66 9.74
N GLU A 41 -12.08 -1.63 10.03
CA GLU A 41 -12.24 -2.58 11.12
C GLU A 41 -10.87 -3.20 11.47
N ARG A 42 -10.56 -3.32 12.76
CA ARG A 42 -9.34 -3.99 13.22
C ARG A 42 -9.62 -5.48 13.33
N VAL A 43 -9.01 -6.27 12.46
CA VAL A 43 -9.04 -7.73 12.59
C VAL A 43 -8.07 -8.13 13.70
N ALA A 44 -8.53 -8.82 14.73
CA ALA A 44 -7.68 -9.35 15.78
C ALA A 44 -6.74 -10.41 15.16
N GLY A 45 -5.45 -10.08 15.06
CA GLY A 45 -4.42 -11.03 14.66
C GLY A 45 -4.01 -11.94 15.82
N GLY A 46 -3.51 -13.14 15.51
CA GLY A 46 -2.94 -14.06 16.50
C GLY A 46 -1.49 -13.71 16.87
N ASN A 47 -1.20 -12.43 17.11
CA ASN A 47 0.17 -11.95 17.33
C ASN A 47 0.60 -12.04 18.81
N GLU A 48 -0.08 -12.86 19.60
CA GLU A 48 0.17 -13.07 21.02
C GLU A 48 0.63 -14.51 21.27
N PRO A 49 1.77 -14.72 21.98
CA PRO A 49 2.70 -13.70 22.44
C PRO A 49 3.48 -13.04 21.28
N PRO A 50 4.02 -11.81 21.46
CA PRO A 50 4.83 -11.17 20.44
C PRO A 50 6.00 -12.06 20.01
N ALA A 51 6.37 -11.99 18.73
CA ALA A 51 7.50 -12.74 18.21
C ALA A 51 8.76 -12.46 19.07
N PRO A 52 9.45 -13.51 19.54
CA PRO A 52 10.63 -13.35 20.38
C PRO A 52 11.75 -12.62 19.64
N ARG A 53 12.48 -11.78 20.35
CA ARG A 53 13.66 -11.08 19.83
C ARG A 53 14.92 -11.85 20.17
N VAL A 54 15.76 -12.07 19.17
CA VAL A 54 17.03 -12.80 19.33
C VAL A 54 18.15 -12.01 18.68
N ALA A 55 19.35 -12.11 19.24
CA ALA A 55 20.51 -11.44 18.67
C ALA A 55 20.85 -12.04 17.28
N PRO A 56 21.21 -11.22 16.28
CA PRO A 56 21.54 -11.69 14.93
C PRO A 56 22.59 -12.81 14.90
N GLU A 57 23.59 -12.75 15.78
CA GLU A 57 24.69 -13.69 15.82
C GLU A 57 24.25 -15.11 16.20
N LEU A 58 23.25 -15.22 17.09
CA LEU A 58 22.64 -16.50 17.47
C LEU A 58 21.88 -17.11 16.28
N GLU A 59 21.40 -16.26 15.39
CA GLU A 59 20.74 -16.63 14.14
C GLU A 59 21.69 -16.58 12.95
N SER A 60 23.00 -16.70 13.15
CA SER A 60 24.01 -16.76 12.08
C SER A 60 23.91 -15.64 11.05
N LEU A 61 23.47 -14.45 11.46
CA LEU A 61 23.41 -13.25 10.62
C LEU A 61 24.52 -12.28 11.01
N ASP A 62 25.16 -11.69 10.01
CA ASP A 62 26.16 -10.64 10.21
C ASP A 62 25.47 -9.32 10.56
N VAL A 63 25.74 -8.80 11.76
CA VAL A 63 25.24 -7.50 12.22
C VAL A 63 25.65 -6.37 11.28
N ARG A 64 26.85 -6.41 10.70
CA ARG A 64 27.31 -5.33 9.81
C ARG A 64 26.46 -5.23 8.55
N ALA A 65 26.10 -6.37 7.96
CA ALA A 65 25.21 -6.40 6.80
C ALA A 65 23.81 -5.85 7.14
N LEU A 66 23.30 -6.12 8.35
CA LEU A 66 22.03 -5.59 8.83
C LEU A 66 22.09 -4.08 9.09
N GLU A 67 23.21 -3.58 9.61
CA GLU A 67 23.48 -2.15 9.76
C GLU A 67 23.54 -1.44 8.39
N GLU A 68 24.22 -2.03 7.40
CA GLU A 68 24.27 -1.50 6.04
C GLU A 68 22.89 -1.50 5.37
N ALA A 69 22.10 -2.57 5.52
CA ALA A 69 20.74 -2.63 5.02
C ALA A 69 19.84 -1.56 5.66
N ALA A 70 20.00 -1.33 6.96
CA ALA A 70 19.27 -0.27 7.64
C ALA A 70 19.73 1.13 7.22
N HIS A 71 21.03 1.32 7.00
CA HIS A 71 21.53 2.57 6.43
C HIS A 71 20.92 2.84 5.06
N TYR A 72 20.90 1.82 4.19
CA TYR A 72 20.24 1.92 2.89
C TYR A 72 18.75 2.26 3.03
N ALA A 73 18.01 1.58 3.91
CA ALA A 73 16.60 1.85 4.16
C ALA A 73 16.35 3.29 4.65
N SER A 74 17.24 3.81 5.51
CA SER A 74 17.16 5.18 6.00
C SER A 74 17.30 6.23 4.89
N LEU A 75 18.10 5.93 3.85
CA LEU A 75 18.27 6.81 2.69
C LEU A 75 17.08 6.80 1.73
N HIS A 76 16.15 5.85 1.88
CA HIS A 76 15.00 5.64 1.00
C HIS A 76 13.66 5.90 1.70
N ASP A 77 13.66 6.75 2.73
CA ASP A 77 12.47 7.15 3.49
C ASP A 77 11.65 5.97 4.04
N SER A 78 12.32 4.87 4.37
CA SER A 78 11.65 3.72 4.97
C SER A 78 11.07 4.09 6.33
N GLN A 79 9.85 3.62 6.63
CA GLN A 79 9.25 3.76 7.96
C GLN A 79 9.90 2.78 8.95
N ALA A 80 10.07 1.53 8.52
CA ALA A 80 10.66 0.48 9.34
C ALA A 80 11.42 -0.53 8.46
N LEU A 81 12.41 -1.19 9.05
CA LEU A 81 13.07 -2.39 8.53
C LEU A 81 12.98 -3.46 9.62
N ILE A 82 12.32 -4.57 9.31
CA ILE A 82 12.18 -5.70 10.22
C ILE A 82 12.69 -6.94 9.49
N VAL A 83 13.62 -7.65 10.10
CA VAL A 83 14.16 -8.92 9.61
C VAL A 83 13.79 -10.00 10.60
N SER A 84 13.24 -11.09 10.08
CA SER A 84 12.89 -12.28 10.86
C SER A 84 13.60 -13.52 10.34
N ARG A 85 13.92 -14.43 11.25
CA ARG A 85 14.49 -15.76 10.95
C ARG A 85 14.05 -16.76 12.01
N HIS A 86 13.68 -17.98 11.58
CA HIS A 86 13.21 -19.05 12.47
C HIS A 86 12.17 -18.59 13.49
N ASP A 87 11.15 -17.85 13.06
CA ASP A 87 10.08 -17.29 13.90
C ASP A 87 10.52 -16.23 14.94
N HIS A 88 11.78 -15.78 14.89
CA HIS A 88 12.30 -14.69 15.72
C HIS A 88 12.45 -13.39 14.94
N ILE A 89 12.25 -12.26 15.61
CA ILE A 89 12.74 -10.97 15.12
C ILE A 89 14.22 -10.89 15.49
N VAL A 90 15.07 -10.86 14.47
CA VAL A 90 16.53 -10.81 14.64
C VAL A 90 17.05 -9.38 14.59
N PHE A 91 16.35 -8.52 13.87
CA PHE A 91 16.78 -7.16 13.63
C PHE A 91 15.57 -6.28 13.32
N GLU A 92 15.48 -5.12 13.98
CA GLU A 92 14.45 -4.13 13.71
C GLU A 92 15.03 -2.72 13.81
N ARG A 93 14.59 -1.83 12.91
CA ARG A 93 14.88 -0.39 12.98
C ARG A 93 13.69 0.40 12.51
N TYR A 94 13.42 1.49 13.19
CA TYR A 94 12.27 2.36 12.96
C TYR A 94 12.75 3.79 12.76
N TRP A 95 12.13 4.50 11.83
CA TRP A 95 12.42 5.90 11.51
C TRP A 95 11.15 6.74 11.59
N HIS A 96 11.30 8.06 11.49
CA HIS A 96 10.18 9.01 11.40
C HIS A 96 9.21 8.97 12.61
N GLY A 97 9.68 8.56 13.79
CA GLY A 97 8.85 8.41 14.98
C GLY A 97 7.92 7.19 14.97
N SER A 98 8.07 6.29 13.99
CA SER A 98 7.35 5.01 13.97
C SER A 98 7.91 4.04 15.02
N GLY A 99 7.11 3.02 15.31
CA GLY A 99 7.48 1.88 16.14
C GLY A 99 6.73 0.62 15.70
N PHE A 100 6.89 -0.47 16.46
CA PHE A 100 6.31 -1.77 16.13
C PHE A 100 4.78 -1.72 15.92
N ASP A 101 4.07 -0.94 16.74
CA ASP A 101 2.60 -0.83 16.69
C ASP A 101 2.09 0.28 15.77
N THR A 102 2.97 0.98 15.04
CA THR A 102 2.56 2.03 14.11
C THR A 102 1.82 1.43 12.92
N LEU A 103 0.59 1.89 12.68
CA LEU A 103 -0.20 1.48 11.53
C LEU A 103 0.36 2.12 10.24
N CYS A 104 0.55 1.30 9.21
CA CYS A 104 0.96 1.75 7.88
C CYS A 104 -0.11 1.43 6.83
N ASP A 105 -0.19 2.27 5.80
CA ASP A 105 -0.99 1.96 4.61
C ASP A 105 -0.35 0.79 3.86
N ALA A 106 -1.13 -0.25 3.60
CA ALA A 106 -0.67 -1.43 2.87
C ALA A 106 -0.45 -1.16 1.38
N GLN A 107 -0.97 -0.05 0.83
CA GLN A 107 -0.78 0.39 -0.56
C GLN A 107 -0.97 -0.76 -1.57
N SER A 108 0.07 -1.08 -2.35
CA SER A 108 0.06 -2.14 -3.37
C SER A 108 0.03 -3.55 -2.79
N PHE A 109 0.13 -3.71 -1.47
CA PHE A 109 0.01 -4.98 -0.77
C PHE A 109 -1.46 -5.37 -0.52
N THR A 110 -2.39 -4.42 -0.56
CA THR A 110 -3.83 -4.66 -0.32
C THR A 110 -4.41 -5.76 -1.22
N PRO A 111 -4.18 -5.79 -2.55
CA PRO A 111 -4.69 -6.85 -3.42
C PRO A 111 -4.12 -8.23 -3.07
N LEU A 112 -2.88 -8.31 -2.60
CA LEU A 112 -2.25 -9.56 -2.19
C LEU A 112 -2.92 -10.12 -0.92
N LEU A 113 -3.20 -9.26 0.07
CA LEU A 113 -3.93 -9.65 1.27
C LEU A 113 -5.35 -10.12 0.94
N ALA A 114 -6.03 -9.44 0.01
CA ALA A 114 -7.36 -9.86 -0.46
C ALA A 114 -7.33 -11.23 -1.16
N ALA A 115 -6.33 -11.47 -2.00
CA ALA A 115 -6.14 -12.76 -2.68
C ALA A 115 -5.88 -13.89 -1.67
N LEU A 116 -5.03 -13.64 -0.67
CA LEU A 116 -4.75 -14.61 0.41
C LEU A 116 -6.03 -14.96 1.18
N ALA A 117 -6.79 -13.95 1.62
CA ALA A 117 -8.06 -14.16 2.33
C ALA A 117 -9.08 -14.95 1.48
N THR A 118 -9.13 -14.65 0.18
CA THR A 118 -9.99 -15.36 -0.77
C THR A 118 -9.58 -16.83 -0.90
N GLY A 119 -8.27 -17.12 -1.03
CA GLY A 119 -7.76 -18.48 -1.08
C GLY A 119 -8.12 -19.30 0.15
N VAL A 120 -8.02 -18.71 1.35
CA VAL A 120 -8.47 -19.35 2.60
C VAL A 120 -9.98 -19.65 2.56
N ALA A 121 -10.80 -18.71 2.09
CA ALA A 121 -12.25 -18.91 2.00
C ALA A 121 -12.63 -20.04 1.02
N ILE A 122 -11.96 -20.11 -0.14
CA ILE A 122 -12.13 -21.19 -1.12
C ILE A 122 -11.71 -22.53 -0.52
N SER A 123 -10.55 -22.59 0.14
CA SER A 123 -10.05 -23.80 0.81
C SER A 123 -11.06 -24.36 1.82
N HIS A 124 -11.75 -23.48 2.54
CA HIS A 124 -12.81 -23.84 3.49
C HIS A 124 -14.22 -23.94 2.86
N ARG A 125 -14.35 -23.89 1.52
CA ARG A 125 -15.61 -23.92 0.77
C ARG A 125 -16.65 -22.90 1.24
N ARG A 126 -16.20 -21.74 1.74
CA ARG A 126 -17.07 -20.63 2.14
C ARG A 126 -17.51 -19.80 0.95
N ILE A 127 -16.73 -19.84 -0.14
CA ILE A 127 -17.01 -19.21 -1.43
C ILE A 127 -16.67 -20.25 -2.49
N GLY A 128 -17.54 -20.39 -3.50
CA GLY A 128 -17.43 -21.34 -4.61
C GLY A 128 -18.20 -20.85 -5.82
#